data_AF-A0A672ZNC5-F1
#
_entry.id   AF-A0A672ZNC5-F1
#
_cell.length_a   1.000
_cell.length_b   1.000
_cell.length_c   1.000
_cell.angle_alpha   90.00
_cell.angle_beta   90.00
_cell.angle_gamma   90.00
#
_symmetry.space_group_name_H-M   'P 1'
#
loop_
_entity.id
_entity.type
_entity.pdbx_description
1 polymer ?
#
loop_
_entity_poly.entity_id
_entity_poly.type
_entity_poly.pdbx_seq_one_letter_code
_entity_poly.pdbx_strand_id
1 'polypeptide(L)'
;MFKSELLLDRAAAAKQQRSRNREAERQERIFNDKHRTIGVRIDKEALDMQVKEKKKQEEVEKKEQKAHALHHSRVAYLLQNRQHKQKRSMEKDTVSYRQQYQQPWCRREYDLNDPERCKKTSPADAQMMPPGLVGEDPHCKDRVQRQRVQLRGWLIQQQNEQATERQRQRFPNFSYKIIYYISHVLFLQAAIWSMVLIHPAYVTPIHTLRMSHVTF
;
A
#
# COMPACT_ATOMS: atom_id res chain seq x y z
N MET A 1 1.58 66.96 -116.64
CA MET A 1 0.61 67.42 -115.61
C MET A 1 -0.68 66.60 -115.60
N PHE A 2 -1.17 66.05 -116.72
CA PHE A 2 -2.41 65.25 -116.76
C PHE A 2 -2.45 63.95 -115.93
N LYS A 3 -1.36 63.20 -115.75
CA LYS A 3 -1.37 61.91 -115.03
C LYS A 3 -1.61 62.06 -113.51
N SER A 4 -1.09 63.12 -112.89
CA SER A 4 -1.27 63.39 -111.46
C SER A 4 -2.69 63.85 -111.15
N GLU A 5 -3.28 64.65 -112.03
CA GLU A 5 -4.68 65.10 -111.92
C GLU A 5 -5.66 63.92 -112.08
N LEU A 6 -5.42 63.02 -113.03
CA LEU A 6 -6.21 61.79 -113.21
C LEU A 6 -6.16 60.83 -112.00
N LEU A 7 -5.02 60.77 -111.30
CA LEU A 7 -4.88 59.96 -110.07
C LEU A 7 -5.60 60.60 -108.88
N LEU A 8 -5.57 61.93 -108.76
CA LEU A 8 -6.30 62.69 -107.75
C LEU A 8 -7.83 62.56 -107.97
N ASP A 9 -8.29 62.63 -109.22
CA ASP A 9 -9.70 62.43 -109.58
C ASP A 9 -10.17 61.00 -109.28
N ARG A 10 -9.33 59.99 -109.55
CA ARG A 10 -9.63 58.59 -109.20
C ARG A 10 -9.70 58.38 -107.69
N ALA A 11 -8.83 59.01 -106.92
CA ALA A 11 -8.85 58.96 -105.46
C ALA A 11 -10.08 59.70 -104.88
N ALA A 12 -10.45 60.84 -105.46
CA ALA A 12 -11.65 61.59 -105.11
C ALA A 12 -12.92 60.79 -105.41
N ALA A 13 -13.00 60.15 -106.58
CA ALA A 13 -14.09 59.26 -106.96
C ALA A 13 -14.18 58.03 -106.04
N ALA A 14 -13.05 57.41 -105.66
CA ALA A 14 -13.03 56.30 -104.72
C ALA A 14 -13.48 56.72 -103.31
N LYS A 15 -13.09 57.92 -102.84
CA LYS A 15 -13.55 58.48 -101.57
C LYS A 15 -15.06 58.74 -101.60
N GLN A 16 -15.57 59.31 -102.70
CA GLN A 16 -16.99 59.54 -102.90
C GLN A 16 -17.77 58.22 -102.91
N GLN A 17 -17.27 57.19 -103.59
CA GLN A 17 -17.89 55.86 -103.62
C GLN A 17 -17.92 55.21 -102.24
N ARG A 18 -16.83 55.28 -101.45
CA ARG A 18 -16.81 54.80 -100.06
C ARG A 18 -17.82 55.53 -99.18
N SER A 19 -18.02 56.83 -99.40
CA SER A 19 -19.03 57.60 -98.67
C SER A 19 -20.44 57.18 -99.05
N ARG A 20 -20.71 56.98 -100.35
CA ARG A 20 -21.99 56.48 -100.85
C ARG A 20 -22.30 55.08 -100.32
N ASN A 21 -21.33 54.17 -100.32
CA ASN A 21 -21.49 52.81 -99.78
C ASN A 21 -21.79 52.84 -98.27
N ARG A 22 -21.05 53.64 -97.49
CA ARG A 22 -21.31 53.81 -96.04
C ARG A 22 -22.70 54.40 -95.76
N GLU A 23 -23.15 55.36 -96.56
CA GLU A 23 -24.49 55.94 -96.40
C GLU A 23 -25.57 54.93 -96.80
N ALA A 24 -25.35 54.13 -97.85
CA ALA A 24 -26.26 53.06 -98.26
C ALA A 24 -26.42 52.00 -97.16
N GLU A 25 -25.31 51.50 -96.60
CA GLU A 25 -25.32 50.55 -95.46
C GLU A 25 -26.01 51.14 -94.22
N ARG A 26 -25.85 52.46 -93.98
CA ARG A 26 -26.51 53.16 -92.88
C ARG A 26 -28.01 53.29 -93.13
N GLN A 27 -28.42 53.71 -94.33
CA GLN A 27 -29.82 53.83 -94.70
C GLN A 27 -30.54 52.48 -94.62
N GLU A 28 -29.91 51.39 -95.06
CA GLU A 28 -30.44 50.04 -94.93
C GLU A 28 -30.76 49.67 -93.47
N ARG A 29 -29.88 50.02 -92.52
CA ARG A 29 -30.11 49.81 -91.08
C ARG A 29 -31.21 50.72 -90.51
N ILE A 30 -31.32 51.95 -90.98
CA ILE A 30 -32.27 52.96 -90.46
C ILE A 30 -33.68 52.77 -91.02
N PHE A 31 -33.83 52.37 -92.28
CA PHE A 31 -35.13 52.22 -92.92
C PHE A 31 -35.75 50.83 -92.72
N ASN A 32 -34.96 49.83 -92.35
CA ASN A 32 -35.48 48.50 -92.00
C ASN A 32 -36.05 48.49 -90.57
N ASP A 33 -37.37 48.53 -90.45
CA ASP A 33 -38.10 48.54 -89.18
C ASP A 33 -37.74 47.37 -88.24
N LYS A 34 -37.44 46.19 -88.80
CA LYS A 34 -37.02 45.01 -88.01
C LYS A 34 -35.63 45.18 -87.39
N HIS A 35 -34.71 45.85 -88.10
CA HIS A 35 -33.37 46.14 -87.58
C HIS A 35 -33.43 47.17 -86.44
N ARG A 36 -34.32 48.16 -86.53
CA ARG A 36 -34.52 49.18 -85.49
C ARG A 36 -35.18 48.61 -84.24
N THR A 37 -36.20 47.77 -84.42
CA THR A 37 -37.01 47.25 -83.31
C THR A 37 -36.35 46.07 -82.60
N ILE A 38 -35.68 45.17 -83.34
CA ILE A 38 -35.20 43.89 -82.80
C ILE A 38 -33.68 43.77 -82.74
N GLY A 39 -32.90 44.62 -83.42
CA GLY A 39 -31.43 44.84 -83.32
C GLY A 39 -30.52 43.61 -83.15
N VAL A 40 -30.65 42.91 -82.03
CA VAL A 40 -30.07 41.63 -81.62
C VAL A 40 -30.08 40.53 -82.69
N ARG A 41 -31.08 40.47 -83.59
CA ARG A 41 -31.11 39.44 -84.65
C ARG A 41 -30.00 39.58 -85.70
N ILE A 42 -29.39 40.76 -85.82
CA ILE A 42 -28.38 41.06 -86.84
C ILE A 42 -27.05 40.38 -86.49
N ASP A 43 -26.67 40.35 -85.21
CA ASP A 43 -25.38 39.83 -84.74
C ASP A 43 -25.55 38.58 -83.85
N LYS A 44 -26.54 37.74 -84.16
CA LYS A 44 -26.81 36.50 -83.41
C LYS A 44 -25.56 35.60 -83.33
N GLU A 45 -24.80 35.50 -84.42
CA GLU A 45 -23.59 34.69 -84.47
C GLU A 45 -22.51 35.19 -83.49
N ALA A 46 -22.35 36.51 -83.35
CA ALA A 46 -21.41 37.11 -82.40
C ALA A 46 -21.83 36.83 -80.94
N LEU A 47 -23.13 36.92 -80.63
CA LEU A 47 -23.66 36.57 -79.31
C LEU A 47 -23.51 35.08 -79.00
N ASP A 48 -23.79 34.21 -79.98
CA ASP A 48 -23.61 32.76 -79.84
C ASP A 48 -22.12 32.43 -79.60
N MET A 49 -21.19 33.15 -80.23
CA MET A 49 -19.75 33.03 -79.96
C MET A 49 -19.40 33.47 -78.53
N GLN A 50 -19.90 34.61 -78.06
CA GLN A 50 -19.65 35.09 -76.68
C GLN A 50 -20.18 34.11 -75.63
N VAL A 51 -21.39 33.55 -75.84
CA VAL A 51 -21.95 32.54 -74.95
C VAL A 51 -21.09 31.27 -74.93
N LYS A 52 -20.60 30.83 -76.09
CA LYS A 52 -19.69 29.67 -76.18
C LYS A 52 -18.36 29.96 -75.47
N GLU A 53 -17.80 31.14 -75.63
CA GLU A 53 -16.56 31.55 -74.95
C GLU A 53 -16.74 31.55 -73.43
N LYS A 54 -17.81 32.17 -72.93
CA LYS A 54 -18.12 32.20 -71.50
C LYS A 54 -18.31 30.79 -70.92
N LYS A 55 -19.01 29.91 -71.63
CA LYS A 55 -19.16 28.50 -71.23
C LYS A 55 -17.82 27.77 -71.16
N LYS A 56 -16.94 27.99 -72.14
CA LYS A 56 -15.59 27.41 -72.12
C LYS A 56 -14.77 27.91 -70.93
N GLN A 57 -14.84 29.20 -70.63
CA GLN A 57 -14.17 29.78 -69.46
C GLN A 57 -14.69 29.14 -68.17
N GLU A 58 -16.01 29.05 -68.00
CA GLU A 58 -16.63 28.42 -66.83
C GLU A 58 -16.25 26.94 -66.68
N GLU A 59 -16.16 26.19 -67.78
CA GLU A 59 -15.70 24.80 -67.76
C GLU A 59 -14.24 24.68 -67.34
N VAL A 60 -13.37 25.59 -67.77
CA VAL A 60 -11.95 25.63 -67.37
C VAL A 60 -11.85 25.95 -65.88
N GLU A 61 -12.54 26.99 -65.41
CA GLU A 61 -12.56 27.37 -63.99
C GLU A 61 -13.07 26.22 -63.11
N LYS A 62 -14.14 25.52 -63.53
CA LYS A 62 -14.65 24.34 -62.79
C LYS A 62 -13.62 23.21 -62.74
N LYS A 63 -12.88 22.97 -63.83
CA LYS A 63 -11.82 21.96 -63.85
C LYS A 63 -10.67 22.34 -62.93
N GLU A 64 -10.26 23.60 -62.93
CA GLU A 64 -9.23 24.13 -62.03
C GLU A 64 -9.65 24.03 -60.58
N GLN A 65 -10.86 24.52 -60.23
CA GLN A 65 -11.42 24.42 -58.88
C GLN A 65 -11.47 22.97 -58.40
N LYS A 66 -11.90 22.04 -59.26
CA LYS A 66 -11.92 20.61 -58.94
C LYS A 66 -10.51 20.06 -58.71
N ALA A 67 -9.53 20.44 -59.53
CA ALA A 67 -8.15 20.03 -59.35
C ALA A 67 -7.57 20.58 -58.03
N HIS A 68 -7.82 21.85 -57.70
CA HIS A 68 -7.45 22.45 -56.43
C HIS A 68 -8.08 21.73 -55.24
N ALA A 69 -9.39 21.45 -55.28
CA ALA A 69 -10.09 20.74 -54.22
C ALA A 69 -9.51 19.33 -53.99
N LEU A 70 -9.19 18.58 -55.06
CA LEU A 70 -8.55 17.28 -54.97
C LEU A 70 -7.14 17.38 -54.37
N HIS A 71 -6.36 18.37 -54.79
CA HIS A 71 -5.02 18.61 -54.23
C HIS A 71 -5.08 18.92 -52.73
N HIS A 72 -5.95 19.85 -52.31
CA HIS A 72 -6.10 20.21 -50.90
C HIS A 72 -6.62 19.05 -50.06
N SER A 73 -7.58 18.27 -50.57
CA SER A 73 -8.06 17.06 -49.90
C SER A 73 -6.93 16.05 -49.66
N ARG A 74 -6.09 15.82 -50.67
CA ARG A 74 -4.91 14.94 -50.55
C ARG A 74 -3.92 15.46 -49.52
N VAL A 75 -3.61 16.76 -49.53
CA VAL A 75 -2.69 17.37 -48.56
C VAL A 75 -3.25 17.26 -47.14
N ALA A 76 -4.53 17.57 -46.94
CA ALA A 76 -5.19 17.46 -45.64
C ALA A 76 -5.13 16.01 -45.10
N TYR A 77 -5.41 15.02 -45.94
CA TYR A 77 -5.31 13.61 -45.59
C TYR A 77 -3.88 13.21 -45.16
N LEU A 78 -2.86 13.65 -45.90
CA LEU A 78 -1.47 13.36 -45.55
C LEU A 78 -1.06 14.02 -44.22
N LEU A 79 -1.48 15.26 -43.98
CA LEU A 79 -1.21 15.98 -42.73
C LEU A 79 -1.89 15.31 -41.54
N GLN A 80 -3.17 14.93 -41.69
CA GLN A 80 -3.91 14.22 -40.66
C GLN A 80 -3.23 12.89 -40.30
N ASN A 81 -2.81 12.12 -41.31
CA ASN A 81 -2.08 10.87 -41.09
C ASN A 81 -0.75 11.07 -40.36
N ARG A 82 0.00 12.13 -40.70
CA ARG A 82 1.24 12.48 -39.98
C ARG A 82 0.96 12.81 -38.52
N GLN A 83 -0.04 13.64 -38.25
CA GLN A 83 -0.46 13.98 -36.89
C GLN A 83 -0.88 12.74 -36.09
N HIS A 84 -1.69 11.85 -36.67
CA HIS A 84 -2.08 10.60 -36.01
C HIS A 84 -0.88 9.71 -35.70
N LYS A 85 0.09 9.57 -36.62
CA LYS A 85 1.31 8.79 -36.37
C LYS A 85 2.13 9.41 -35.24
N GLN A 86 2.30 10.73 -35.24
CA GLN A 86 3.02 11.43 -34.18
C GLN A 86 2.33 11.25 -32.82
N LYS A 87 1.01 11.43 -32.76
CA LYS A 87 0.21 11.20 -31.54
C LYS A 87 0.41 9.79 -31.00
N ARG A 88 0.30 8.76 -31.87
CA ARG A 88 0.52 7.37 -31.48
C ARG A 88 1.95 7.13 -30.98
N SER A 89 2.96 7.77 -31.58
CA SER A 89 4.35 7.67 -31.11
C SER A 89 4.47 8.25 -29.70
N MET A 90 3.99 9.47 -29.48
CA MET A 90 4.04 10.11 -28.16
C MET A 90 3.29 9.31 -27.08
N GLU A 91 2.14 8.73 -27.43
CA GLU A 91 1.39 7.84 -26.54
C GLU A 91 2.20 6.59 -26.19
N LYS A 92 2.84 5.95 -27.18
CA LYS A 92 3.73 4.82 -26.95
C LYS A 92 4.90 5.20 -26.05
N ASP A 93 5.54 6.32 -26.30
CA ASP A 93 6.69 6.81 -25.53
C ASP A 93 6.29 7.10 -24.07
N THR A 94 5.09 7.67 -23.88
CA THR A 94 4.51 7.89 -22.55
C THR A 94 4.26 6.56 -21.83
N VAL A 95 3.68 5.58 -22.52
CA VAL A 95 3.41 4.25 -21.96
C VAL A 95 4.71 3.53 -21.62
N SER A 96 5.72 3.54 -22.50
CA SER A 96 7.02 2.94 -22.22
C SER A 96 7.70 3.60 -21.03
N TYR A 97 7.64 4.94 -20.93
CA TYR A 97 8.18 5.66 -19.77
C TYR A 97 7.47 5.26 -18.47
N ARG A 98 6.13 5.17 -18.48
CA ARG A 98 5.35 4.69 -17.33
C ARG A 98 5.75 3.27 -16.93
N GLN A 99 5.92 2.39 -17.92
CA GLN A 99 6.31 1.00 -17.69
C GLN A 99 7.74 0.86 -17.16
N GLN A 100 8.65 1.74 -17.53
CA GLN A 100 10.04 1.69 -17.07
C GLN A 100 10.21 2.30 -15.68
N TYR A 101 9.57 3.45 -15.42
CA TYR A 101 9.92 4.29 -14.26
C TYR A 101 8.78 4.50 -13.26
N GLN A 102 7.52 4.26 -13.65
CA GLN A 102 6.36 4.54 -12.79
C GLN A 102 5.67 3.27 -12.28
N GLN A 103 6.42 2.17 -12.22
CA GLN A 103 5.89 0.91 -11.70
C GLN A 103 5.63 1.00 -10.20
N PRO A 104 4.60 0.29 -9.67
CA PRO A 104 4.26 0.34 -8.26
C PRO A 104 5.43 0.01 -7.33
N TRP A 105 6.26 -0.97 -7.71
CA TRP A 105 7.43 -1.41 -6.94
C TRP A 105 8.58 -0.41 -6.90
N CYS A 106 8.63 0.54 -7.84
CA CYS A 106 9.64 1.61 -7.86
C CYS A 106 9.26 2.79 -6.94
N ARG A 107 8.10 2.74 -6.26
CA ARG A 107 7.66 3.81 -5.35
C ARG A 107 8.42 3.73 -4.03
N ARG A 108 8.72 4.90 -3.47
CA ARG A 108 9.39 5.03 -2.17
C ARG A 108 8.64 4.33 -1.03
N GLU A 109 7.31 4.34 -1.08
CA GLU A 109 6.41 3.79 -0.05
C GLU A 109 5.86 2.42 -0.44
N TYR A 110 6.50 1.72 -1.38
CA TYR A 110 6.02 0.41 -1.82
C TYR A 110 6.14 -0.64 -0.71
N ASP A 111 7.17 -0.58 0.11
CA ASP A 111 7.39 -1.40 1.30
C ASP A 111 6.23 -1.35 2.30
N LEU A 112 5.60 -0.17 2.44
CA LEU A 112 4.43 0.04 3.29
C LEU A 112 3.14 -0.52 2.66
N ASN A 113 3.02 -0.39 1.34
CA ASN A 113 1.82 -0.74 0.58
C ASN A 113 1.88 -2.12 -0.10
N ASP A 114 2.89 -2.93 0.21
CA ASP A 114 3.06 -4.25 -0.38
C ASP A 114 1.90 -5.17 0.05
N PRO A 115 1.09 -5.72 -0.89
CA PRO A 115 0.02 -6.65 -0.55
C PRO A 115 0.52 -7.92 0.15
N GLU A 116 1.79 -8.28 -0.04
CA GLU A 116 2.42 -9.43 0.59
C GLU A 116 3.24 -9.08 1.83
N ARG A 117 3.19 -7.83 2.30
CA ARG A 117 3.96 -7.35 3.46
C ARG A 117 3.85 -8.32 4.65
N CYS A 118 2.64 -8.70 5.04
CA CYS A 118 2.41 -9.62 6.16
C CYS A 118 3.01 -11.01 5.97
N LYS A 119 3.19 -11.48 4.74
CA LYS A 119 3.82 -12.78 4.44
C LYS A 119 5.35 -12.71 4.47
N LYS A 120 5.91 -11.55 4.12
CA LYS A 120 7.36 -11.30 4.07
C LYS A 120 7.93 -10.90 5.42
N THR A 121 7.12 -10.33 6.31
CA THR A 121 7.53 -9.97 7.67
C THR A 121 7.90 -11.23 8.45
N SER A 122 9.14 -11.28 8.94
CA SER A 122 9.59 -12.34 9.84
C SER A 122 8.84 -12.26 11.17
N PRO A 123 8.47 -13.40 11.80
CA PRO A 123 7.89 -13.41 13.14
C PRO A 123 8.74 -12.66 14.17
N ALA A 124 10.07 -12.67 14.02
CA ALA A 124 10.98 -11.94 14.91
C ALA A 124 10.82 -10.41 14.82
N ASP A 125 10.52 -9.87 13.64
CA ASP A 125 10.30 -8.43 13.44
C ASP A 125 8.89 -8.01 13.88
N ALA A 126 7.91 -8.90 13.72
CA ALA A 126 6.54 -8.71 14.21
C ALA A 126 6.45 -8.78 15.75
N GLN A 127 7.37 -9.52 16.37
CA GLN A 127 7.45 -9.76 17.81
C GLN A 127 8.50 -8.87 18.47
N MET A 128 8.63 -7.62 18.01
CA MET A 128 9.29 -6.58 18.80
C MET A 128 8.36 -6.21 19.97
N MET A 129 8.56 -6.89 21.10
CA MET A 129 8.05 -6.40 22.37
C MET A 129 8.55 -4.96 22.57
N PRO A 130 7.67 -3.98 22.85
CA PRO A 130 8.08 -2.62 23.14
C PRO A 130 9.20 -2.61 24.20
N PRO A 131 10.30 -1.86 23.97
CA PRO A 131 11.33 -1.71 24.98
C PRO A 131 10.70 -1.20 26.28
N GLY A 132 10.80 -1.99 27.37
CA GLY A 132 10.28 -1.62 28.68
C GLY A 132 9.14 -2.49 29.23
N LEU A 133 8.61 -3.45 28.46
CA LEU A 133 7.65 -4.44 28.99
C LEU A 133 8.38 -5.66 29.58
N VAL A 134 8.94 -5.48 30.78
CA VAL A 134 9.63 -6.52 31.58
C VAL A 134 8.64 -7.36 32.42
N GLY A 135 7.34 -7.24 32.13
CA GLY A 135 6.27 -7.82 32.97
C GLY A 135 6.01 -9.31 32.74
N GLU A 136 6.40 -9.85 31.58
CA GLU A 136 6.22 -11.26 31.28
C GLU A 136 7.37 -12.07 31.92
N ASP A 137 7.03 -12.99 32.83
CA ASP A 137 7.96 -13.96 33.40
C ASP A 137 7.70 -15.35 32.79
N PRO A 138 8.47 -15.77 31.76
CA PRO A 138 8.35 -17.10 31.17
C PRO A 138 8.57 -18.23 32.19
N HIS A 139 9.31 -17.95 33.26
CA HIS A 139 9.68 -18.89 34.32
C HIS A 139 8.78 -18.78 35.55
N CYS A 140 7.59 -18.18 35.42
CA CYS A 140 6.66 -18.00 36.55
C CYS A 140 6.35 -19.35 37.24
N LYS A 141 6.24 -20.43 36.47
CA LYS A 141 6.02 -21.80 36.97
C LYS A 141 7.20 -22.27 37.82
N ASP A 142 8.43 -22.08 37.36
CA ASP A 142 9.65 -22.48 38.07
C ASP A 142 9.85 -21.64 39.35
N ARG A 143 9.51 -20.35 39.30
CA ARG A 143 9.52 -19.46 40.46
C ARG A 143 8.52 -19.91 41.53
N VAL A 144 7.28 -20.17 41.14
CA VAL A 144 6.22 -20.66 42.04
C VAL A 144 6.61 -22.01 42.64
N GLN A 145 7.21 -22.90 41.86
CA GLN A 145 7.67 -24.19 42.36
C GLN A 145 8.79 -24.03 43.41
N ARG A 146 9.77 -23.16 43.17
CA ARG A 146 10.82 -22.85 44.16
C ARG A 146 10.25 -22.24 45.44
N GLN A 147 9.30 -21.32 45.32
CA GLN A 147 8.60 -20.73 46.48
C GLN A 147 7.87 -21.79 47.30
N ARG A 148 7.20 -22.76 46.65
CA ARG A 148 6.53 -23.88 47.33
C ARG A 148 7.52 -24.77 48.09
N VAL A 149 8.67 -25.08 47.48
CA VAL A 149 9.72 -25.87 48.14
C VAL A 149 10.29 -25.12 49.35
N GLN A 150 10.53 -23.82 49.22
CA GLN A 150 11.00 -22.97 50.33
C GLN A 150 9.98 -22.94 51.48
N LEU A 151 8.70 -22.68 51.20
CA LEU A 151 7.65 -22.70 52.22
C LEU A 151 7.57 -24.05 52.92
N ARG A 152 7.65 -25.15 52.16
CA ARG A 152 7.64 -26.50 52.74
C ARG A 152 8.82 -26.70 53.70
N GLY A 153 10.02 -26.26 53.32
CA GLY A 153 11.20 -26.32 54.18
C GLY A 153 11.03 -25.53 55.48
N TRP A 154 10.53 -24.30 55.40
CA TRP A 154 10.26 -23.46 56.57
C TRP A 154 9.22 -24.07 57.51
N LEU A 155 8.13 -24.63 56.98
CA LEU A 155 7.11 -25.28 57.79
C LEU A 155 7.66 -26.51 58.53
N ILE A 156 8.51 -27.30 57.89
CA ILE A 156 9.16 -28.45 58.52
C ILE A 156 10.10 -27.99 59.64
N GLN A 157 10.92 -26.96 59.38
CA GLN A 157 11.82 -26.40 60.39
C GLN A 157 11.03 -25.90 61.61
N GLN A 158 9.97 -25.13 61.39
CA GLN A 158 9.12 -24.61 62.47
C GLN A 158 8.46 -25.74 63.28
N GLN A 159 7.98 -26.80 62.62
CA GLN A 159 7.42 -27.97 63.31
C GLN A 159 8.47 -28.67 64.17
N ASN A 160 9.69 -28.84 63.66
CA ASN A 160 10.79 -29.45 64.38
C ASN A 160 11.20 -28.61 65.59
N GLU A 161 11.38 -27.30 65.42
CA GLU A 161 11.68 -26.37 66.52
C GLU A 161 10.58 -26.41 67.60
N GLN A 162 9.31 -26.35 67.21
CA GLN A 162 8.19 -26.50 68.16
C GLN A 162 8.16 -27.87 68.84
N ALA A 163 8.55 -28.95 68.15
CA ALA A 163 8.63 -30.28 68.74
C ALA A 163 9.80 -30.37 69.74
N THR A 164 10.97 -29.81 69.39
CA THR A 164 12.13 -29.70 70.28
C THR A 164 11.79 -28.85 71.50
N GLU A 165 11.12 -27.72 71.34
CA GLU A 165 10.71 -26.85 72.46
C GLU A 165 9.69 -27.56 73.36
N ARG A 166 8.71 -28.27 72.77
CA ARG A 166 7.78 -29.13 73.53
C ARG A 166 8.51 -30.25 74.29
N GLN A 167 9.53 -30.86 73.69
CA GLN A 167 10.36 -31.85 74.38
C GLN A 167 11.17 -31.19 75.50
N ARG A 168 11.81 -30.05 75.26
CA ARG A 168 12.51 -29.23 76.27
C ARG A 168 11.63 -28.85 77.43
N GLN A 169 10.35 -28.53 77.22
CA GLN A 169 9.39 -28.29 78.29
C GLN A 169 8.93 -29.58 78.99
N ARG A 170 8.95 -30.74 78.32
CA ARG A 170 8.67 -32.05 78.95
C ARG A 170 9.82 -32.52 79.85
N PHE A 171 11.08 -32.30 79.50
CA PHE A 171 12.24 -32.71 80.32
C PHE A 171 12.23 -32.21 81.78
N PRO A 172 12.00 -30.91 82.08
CA PRO A 172 11.88 -30.44 83.45
C PRO A 172 10.64 -31.04 84.10
N ASN A 173 9.49 -31.12 83.41
CA ASN A 173 8.28 -31.73 83.94
C ASN A 173 8.46 -33.21 84.35
N PHE A 174 9.19 -34.01 83.55
CA PHE A 174 9.54 -35.39 83.91
C PHE A 174 10.55 -35.45 85.06
N SER A 175 11.56 -34.57 85.06
CA SER A 175 12.59 -34.53 86.10
C SER A 175 11.99 -34.10 87.46
N TYR A 176 11.14 -33.08 87.48
CA TYR A 176 10.40 -32.66 88.68
C TYR A 176 9.47 -33.77 89.18
N LYS A 177 8.78 -34.49 88.28
CA LYS A 177 7.94 -35.65 88.67
C LYS A 177 8.76 -36.78 89.29
N ILE A 178 9.93 -37.12 88.73
CA ILE A 178 10.80 -38.17 89.27
C ILE A 178 11.39 -37.77 90.62
N ILE A 179 11.89 -36.54 90.75
CA ILE A 179 12.42 -36.02 92.02
C ILE A 179 11.31 -36.01 93.08
N TYR A 180 10.10 -35.57 92.73
CA TYR A 180 8.96 -35.61 93.66
C TYR A 180 8.64 -37.04 94.10
N TYR A 181 8.65 -38.02 93.17
CA TYR A 181 8.41 -39.43 93.47
C TYR A 181 9.48 -40.03 94.39
N ILE A 182 10.78 -39.78 94.10
CA ILE A 182 11.91 -40.26 94.90
C ILE A 182 11.88 -39.64 96.30
N SER A 183 11.63 -38.33 96.42
CA SER A 183 11.46 -37.66 97.70
C SER A 183 10.32 -38.25 98.52
N HIS A 184 9.19 -38.60 97.87
CA HIS A 184 8.06 -39.25 98.55
C HIS A 184 8.41 -40.66 99.06
N VAL A 185 9.12 -41.45 98.27
CA VAL A 185 9.58 -42.81 98.65
C VAL A 185 10.60 -42.75 99.79
N LEU A 186 11.55 -41.82 99.73
CA LEU A 186 12.53 -41.60 100.80
C LEU A 186 11.86 -41.12 102.10
N PHE A 187 10.84 -40.26 102.00
CA PHE A 187 10.06 -39.83 103.15
C PHE A 187 9.30 -41.00 103.80
N LEU A 188 8.69 -41.87 102.98
CA LEU A 188 8.08 -43.13 103.43
C LEU A 188 9.11 -44.07 104.09
N GLN A 189 10.31 -44.24 103.53
CA GLN A 189 11.37 -45.04 104.13
C GLN A 189 11.90 -44.45 105.44
N ALA A 190 12.05 -43.13 105.54
CA ALA A 190 12.43 -42.44 106.77
C ALA A 190 11.35 -42.58 107.86
N ALA A 191 10.07 -42.53 107.49
CA ALA A 191 8.97 -42.83 108.42
C ALA A 191 9.01 -44.28 108.93
N ILE A 192 9.35 -45.24 108.08
CA ILE A 192 9.52 -46.64 108.46
C ILE A 192 10.76 -46.82 109.37
N TRP A 193 11.89 -46.20 109.07
CA TRP A 193 13.11 -46.26 109.90
C TRP A 193 12.94 -45.58 111.26
N SER A 194 12.20 -44.47 111.32
CA SER A 194 11.77 -43.80 112.56
C SER A 194 10.98 -44.75 113.47
N MET A 195 10.12 -45.60 112.90
CA MET A 195 9.40 -46.62 113.66
C MET A 195 10.28 -47.77 114.17
N VAL A 196 11.43 -48.04 113.53
CA VAL A 196 12.34 -49.14 113.89
C VAL A 196 13.38 -48.73 114.95
N LEU A 197 13.75 -47.46 115.05
CA LEU A 197 14.81 -46.96 115.95
C LEU A 197 14.34 -46.57 117.37
N ILE A 198 13.08 -46.81 117.74
CA ILE A 198 12.53 -46.51 119.09
C ILE A 198 12.52 -47.75 120.02
N HIS A 199 13.21 -48.85 119.71
CA HIS A 199 13.37 -49.97 120.65
C HIS A 199 14.78 -50.58 120.69
N PRO A 200 15.52 -50.39 121.80
CA PRO A 200 16.48 -51.40 122.27
C PRO A 200 16.27 -51.74 123.75
N ALA A 201 15.93 -53.00 124.02
CA ALA A 201 16.04 -53.63 125.34
C ALA A 201 17.15 -54.70 125.30
N TYR A 202 17.86 -54.78 126.42
CA TYR A 202 19.18 -55.37 126.62
C TYR A 202 19.33 -56.88 126.36
N VAL A 203 20.57 -57.23 126.02
CA VAL A 203 21.11 -58.55 125.66
C VAL A 203 21.79 -59.23 126.87
N THR A 204 21.32 -60.45 127.18
CA THR A 204 22.02 -61.63 127.77
C THR A 204 22.40 -61.61 129.26
N PRO A 205 22.57 -62.79 129.92
CA PRO A 205 23.79 -63.61 129.73
C PRO A 205 23.61 -65.15 129.90
N ILE A 206 24.74 -65.87 129.68
CA ILE A 206 25.16 -67.16 130.31
C ILE A 206 24.95 -68.51 129.57
N HIS A 207 26.08 -68.95 128.97
CA HIS A 207 26.79 -70.23 129.15
C HIS A 207 26.39 -71.58 128.50
N THR A 208 27.43 -72.10 127.84
CA THR A 208 28.07 -73.43 127.94
C THR A 208 27.71 -74.60 127.01
N LEU A 209 28.81 -75.19 126.52
CA LEU A 209 29.06 -76.60 126.16
C LEU A 209 28.38 -77.07 124.86
N ARG A 210 28.99 -77.86 123.98
CA ARG A 210 30.30 -78.50 123.80
C ARG A 210 30.15 -79.25 122.45
N MET A 211 31.22 -79.34 121.66
CA MET A 211 31.64 -80.45 120.76
C MET A 211 30.54 -81.33 120.11
N SER A 212 30.55 -81.71 118.83
CA SER A 212 31.63 -82.01 117.91
C SER A 212 31.00 -82.74 116.71
N HIS A 213 31.64 -82.60 115.54
CA HIS A 213 31.82 -83.63 114.50
C HIS A 213 30.60 -84.25 113.75
N VAL A 214 30.72 -84.13 112.42
CA VAL A 214 30.74 -85.23 111.42
C VAL A 214 29.42 -85.63 110.75
N THR A 215 29.41 -85.43 109.42
CA THR A 215 28.77 -86.16 108.30
C THR A 215 27.36 -86.74 108.52
N PHE A 216 26.37 -86.44 107.69
CA PHE A 216 26.26 -86.76 106.27
C PHE A 216 25.20 -85.85 105.64
#